data_AF-A0A1M5PUV3-F1
#
_entry.id   AF-A0A1M5PUV3-F1
#
_cell.length_a   1.000
_cell.length_b   1.000
_cell.length_c   1.000
_cell.angle_alpha   90.00
_cell.angle_beta   90.00
_cell.angle_gamma   90.00
#
_symmetry.space_group_name_H-M   'P 1'
#
loop_
_entity.id
_entity.type
_entity.pdbx_description
1 polymer ?
#
loop_
_entity_poly.entity_id
_entity_poly.type
_entity_poly.pdbx_seq_one_letter_code
_entity_poly.pdbx_strand_id
1 'polypeptide(L)' 'MSGNIFNSNGTRVAVLNGAEVFDLDGKKIYELKGINLYRLSGELVGHLNSAHGSERRLDRSTDGLFPVRGRSRQI' A
#
# COMPACT_ATOMS: atom_id res chain seq x y z
N MET A 1 -3.97 0.61 -15.18
CA MET A 1 -5.01 0.11 -14.25
C MET A 1 -4.86 0.83 -12.93
N SER A 2 -5.91 1.49 -12.46
CA SER A 2 -5.94 2.17 -11.15
C SER A 2 -6.74 1.34 -10.15
N GLY A 3 -6.53 1.57 -8.85
CA GLY A 3 -7.30 0.88 -7.81
C GLY A 3 -6.88 1.28 -6.40
N ASN A 4 -7.70 0.91 -5.41
CA ASN A 4 -7.37 1.15 -4.00
C ASN A 4 -6.53 0.00 -3.44
N ILE A 5 -5.64 0.33 -2.51
CA ILE A 5 -4.89 -0.63 -1.70
C ILE A 5 -5.46 -0.59 -0.29
N PHE A 6 -5.76 -1.77 0.25
CA PHE A 6 -6.31 -1.95 1.58
C PHE A 6 -5.31 -2.71 2.46
N ASN A 7 -5.23 -2.38 3.74
CA ASN A 7 -4.47 -3.19 4.69
C ASN A 7 -5.21 -4.51 5.00
N SER A 8 -4.59 -5.38 5.81
CA SER A 8 -5.19 -6.67 6.17
C SER A 8 -6.55 -6.56 6.88
N ASN A 9 -6.82 -5.42 7.54
CA ASN A 9 -8.11 -5.11 8.18
C ASN A 9 -9.17 -4.55 7.21
N GLY A 10 -8.87 -4.43 5.92
CA GLY A 10 -9.79 -3.85 4.92
C GLY A 10 -9.88 -2.33 4.96
N THR A 11 -8.96 -1.64 5.66
CA THR A 11 -8.89 -0.17 5.65
C THR A 11 -8.12 0.29 4.43
N ARG A 12 -8.66 1.23 3.66
CA ARG A 12 -7.95 1.86 2.54
C ARG A 12 -6.76 2.64 3.06
N VAL A 13 -5.57 2.35 2.55
CA VAL A 13 -4.31 2.98 2.98
C VAL A 13 -3.54 3.66 1.86
N ALA A 14 -3.83 3.31 0.60
CA ALA A 14 -3.16 3.90 -0.55
C ALA A 14 -3.98 3.75 -1.83
N VAL A 15 -3.51 4.43 -2.88
CA VAL A 15 -4.04 4.35 -4.24
C VAL A 15 -2.93 3.85 -5.17
N LEU A 16 -3.26 2.89 -6.03
CA LEU A 16 -2.42 2.49 -7.14
C LEU A 16 -2.88 3.19 -8.42
N ASN A 17 -1.95 3.78 -9.15
CA ASN A 17 -2.15 4.22 -10.54
C ASN A 17 -1.06 3.61 -11.42
N GLY A 18 -1.41 2.61 -12.24
CA GLY A 18 -0.42 1.85 -13.00
C GLY A 18 0.47 1.04 -12.07
N ALA A 19 1.76 1.36 -12.03
CA ALA A 19 2.73 0.78 -11.11
C ALA A 19 3.06 1.68 -9.92
N GLU A 20 2.46 2.88 -9.84
CA GLU A 20 2.79 3.87 -8.82
C GLU A 20 1.81 3.81 -7.65
N VAL A 21 2.34 3.81 -6.44
CA VAL A 21 1.56 3.78 -5.20
C VAL A 21 1.65 5.13 -4.52
N PHE A 22 0.49 5.72 -4.26
CA PHE A 22 0.33 7.01 -3.61
C PHE A 22 -0.31 6.82 -2.24
N ASP A 23 0.10 7.62 -1.26
CA ASP A 23 -0.64 7.76 -0.02
C ASP A 23 -2.00 8.44 -0.26
N LEU A 24 -2.79 8.59 0.81
CA LEU A 24 -4.11 9.21 0.71
C LEU A 24 -4.07 10.73 0.47
N ASP A 25 -2.90 11.36 0.58
CA ASP A 25 -2.67 12.77 0.26
C ASP A 25 -2.18 12.97 -1.19
N GLY A 26 -1.98 11.88 -1.93
CA GLY A 26 -1.53 11.92 -3.32
C GLY A 26 -0.01 11.99 -3.49
N LYS A 27 0.77 11.74 -2.43
CA LYS A 27 2.23 11.64 -2.53
C LYS A 27 2.64 10.23 -2.93
N LYS A 28 3.48 10.11 -3.97
CA LYS A 28 4.07 8.82 -4.36
C LYS A 28 4.99 8.32 -3.24
N ILE A 29 4.74 7.11 -2.76
CA ILE A 29 5.48 6.50 -1.63
C ILE A 29 6.14 5.18 -2.00
N TYR A 30 5.57 4.42 -2.95
CA TYR A 30 6.11 3.14 -3.40
C TYR A 30 5.90 2.91 -4.90
N GLU A 31 6.57 1.88 -5.43
CA GLU A 31 6.32 1.29 -6.74
C GLU A 31 5.89 -0.17 -6.57
N LEU A 32 4.90 -0.58 -7.36
CA LEU A 32 4.41 -1.96 -7.39
C LEU A 32 4.95 -2.65 -8.65
N LYS A 33 5.66 -3.76 -8.46
CA LYS A 33 6.11 -4.65 -9.55
C LYS A 33 5.54 -6.04 -9.32
N GLY A 34 4.56 -6.44 -10.14
CA GLY A 34 3.74 -7.61 -9.88
C GLY A 34 2.92 -7.43 -8.59
N ILE A 35 3.23 -8.21 -7.56
CA ILE A 35 2.63 -8.08 -6.22
C ILE A 35 3.58 -7.42 -5.21
N ASN A 36 4.82 -7.15 -5.59
CA ASN A 36 5.87 -6.67 -4.67
C ASN A 36 5.91 -5.15 -4.62
N LEU A 37 6.02 -4.61 -3.41
CA LEU A 37 6.14 -3.19 -3.12
C LEU A 37 7.59 -2.81 -2.88
N TYR A 38 8.03 -1.79 -3.61
CA TYR A 38 9.37 -1.25 -3.56
C TYR A 38 9.35 0.20 -3.10
N ARG A 39 10.31 0.59 -2.26
CA ARG A 39 10.62 2.01 -2.05
C ARG A 39 11.05 2.64 -3.37
N LEU A 40 10.96 3.98 -3.43
CA LEU A 40 11.47 4.74 -4.57
C LEU A 40 12.99 4.57 -4.79
N SER A 41 13.72 4.11 -3.76
CA SER A 41 15.12 3.71 -3.85
C SER A 41 15.34 2.36 -4.54
N GLY A 42 14.29 1.57 -4.78
CA GLY A 42 14.35 0.22 -5.34
C GLY A 42 14.43 -0.91 -4.31
N GLU A 43 14.37 -0.61 -3.01
CA GLU A 43 14.35 -1.61 -1.93
C GLU A 43 12.99 -2.33 -1.84
N LEU A 44 12.98 -3.66 -1.84
CA LEU A 44 11.79 -4.48 -1.59
C LEU A 44 11.39 -4.37 -0.12
N VAL A 45 10.16 -3.96 0.17
CA VAL A 45 9.69 -3.74 1.55
C VAL A 45 8.48 -4.55 1.93
N GLY A 46 7.71 -5.05 0.97
CA GLY A 46 6.52 -5.84 1.25
C GLY A 46 5.82 -6.29 -0.01
N HIS A 47 4.60 -6.79 0.14
CA HIS A 47 3.83 -7.30 -0.99
C HIS A 47 2.32 -7.25 -0.74
N LEU A 48 1.57 -7.36 -1.83
CA LEU A 48 0.13 -7.54 -1.83
C LEU A 48 -0.20 -9.03 -1.73
N ASN A 49 -1.27 -9.35 -1.01
CA ASN A 49 -1.95 -10.62 -1.11
C ASN A 49 -2.75 -10.65 -2.41
N SER A 50 -2.25 -11.39 -3.39
CA SER A 50 -2.96 -11.72 -4.63
C SER A 50 -4.02 -12.79 -4.40
N ALA A 51 -4.90 -12.60 -3.41
CA ALA A 51 -6.01 -13.50 -3.17
C ALA A 51 -7.20 -13.08 -4.03
N HIS A 52 -7.28 -13.60 -5.27
CA HIS A 52 -8.43 -13.83 -6.17
C HIS A 52 -9.70 -12.91 -6.13
N GLY A 53 -9.65 -11.76 -5.50
CA GLY A 53 -10.68 -10.76 -5.39
C GLY A 53 -10.15 -9.46 -5.96
N SER A 54 -11.05 -8.65 -6.52
CA SER A 54 -10.77 -7.35 -7.13
C SER A 54 -10.07 -6.33 -6.21
N GLU A 55 -9.86 -6.64 -4.93
CA GLU A 55 -9.25 -5.78 -3.93
C GLU A 55 -7.77 -6.12 -3.70
N ARG A 56 -6.90 -5.15 -3.96
CA ARG A 56 -5.46 -5.25 -3.65
C ARG A 56 -5.25 -5.09 -2.15
N ARG A 57 -5.14 -6.20 -1.43
CA ARG A 57 -4.88 -6.21 0.01
C ARG A 57 -3.39 -6.36 0.28
N LEU A 58 -2.88 -5.67 1.30
CA LEU A 58 -1.54 -5.88 1.82
C LEU A 58 -1.45 -7.25 2.48
N ASP A 59 -0.25 -7.84 2.43
CA ASP A 59 0.09 -8.85 3.43
C ASP A 59 0.11 -8.23 4.83
N ARG A 60 -0.26 -9.02 5.85
CA ARG A 60 -0.35 -8.52 7.22
C ARG A 60 0.99 -7.98 7.74
N SER A 61 2.11 -8.56 7.30
CA SER A 61 3.45 -8.04 7.64
C SER A 61 3.75 -6.68 7.01
N THR A 62 3.04 -6.35 5.91
CA THR A 62 3.21 -5.14 5.12
C THR A 62 2.33 -3.98 5.62
N ASP A 63 1.33 -4.24 6.47
CA ASP A 63 0.44 -3.21 7.04
C ASP A 63 1.20 -2.03 7.67
N GLY A 64 2.31 -2.31 8.37
CA GLY A 64 3.10 -1.30 9.07
C GLY A 64 3.86 -0.31 8.17
N LEU A 65 3.93 -0.58 6.86
CA LEU A 65 4.56 0.34 5.91
C LEU A 65 3.68 1.55 5.60
N PHE A 66 2.36 1.41 5.77
CA PHE A 66 1.42 2.47 5.47
C PHE A 66 0.94 3.11 6.77
N PRO A 67 1.09 4.44 6.93
CA PRO A 67 0.59 5.11 8.11
C PRO A 67 -0.93 5.02 8.13
N VAL A 68 -1.49 4.29 9.09
CA VAL A 68 -2.92 4.34 9.38
C VAL A 68 -3.19 5.71 10.02
N ARG A 69 -3.89 6.61 9.32
CA ARG A 69 -4.40 7.85 9.93
C ARG A 69 -5.38 7.45 11.03
N GLY A 70 -4.88 7.36 12.25
CA GLY A 70 -5.64 6.92 13.42
C GLY A 70 -4.86 6.84 14.74
N ARG A 71 -3.58 7.24 14.77
CA ARG A 71 -2.83 7.44 16.02
C ARG A 71 -1.64 8.39 15.84
N SER A 72 -1.88 9.55 15.25
CA SER A 72 -1.08 10.72 15.61
C SER A 72 -1.39 11.02 17.08
N ARG A 73 -0.59 10.47 17.99
CA ARG A 73 -0.53 10.96 19.36
C ARG A 73 0.01 12.38 19.24
N GLN A 74 -0.89 13.34 19.35
CA GLN A 74 -0.56 14.71 19.67
C GLN A 74 0.21 14.67 21.00
N ILE A 75 1.51 14.95 20.96
CA ILE A 75 2.28 15.48 22.10
C ILE A 75 3.17 16.61 21.57
#